data_AF-A0A6B3TN94-F1
#
_entry.id   AF-A0A6B3TN94-F1
#
_cell.length_a   1.000
_cell.length_b   1.000
_cell.length_c   1.000
_cell.angle_alpha   90.00
_cell.angle_beta   90.00
_cell.angle_gamma   90.00
#
_symmetry.space_group_name_H-M   'P 1'
#
loop_
_entity.id
_entity.type
_entity.pdbx_description
1 polymer ?
#
loop_
_entity_poly.entity_id
_entity_poly.type
_entity_poly.pdbx_seq_one_letter_code
_entity_poly.pdbx_strand_id
1 'polypeptide(L)'
;MIIEEWIQAIFETTKEMNETLIHGNFERFEDLLNNRDVLMRKVDSYKADIPDFTYSQKAKDQLKKAFQIDQKSQALLKKNIDEAKISITRIKKNKQLSNMYQSYIKQTNGIFVDAKK
;
A
#
# COMPACT_ATOMS: atom_id res chain seq x y z
N MET A 1 30.40 -6.25 4.39
CA MET A 1 29.87 -6.80 5.66
C MET A 1 28.38 -6.97 5.42
N ILE A 2 28.01 -8.13 4.89
CA ILE A 2 26.81 -8.30 4.06
C ILE A 2 25.51 -7.99 4.83
N ILE A 3 25.42 -8.37 6.10
CA ILE A 3 24.22 -8.10 6.90
C ILE A 3 24.01 -6.60 7.17
N GLU A 4 25.07 -5.82 7.40
CA GLU A 4 24.91 -4.37 7.61
C GLU A 4 24.40 -3.66 6.36
N GLU A 5 24.80 -4.11 5.19
CA GLU A 5 24.32 -3.57 3.91
C GLU A 5 22.83 -3.85 3.73
N TRP A 6 22.36 -5.05 4.12
CA TRP A 6 20.94 -5.37 4.09
C TRP A 6 20.13 -4.59 5.12
N ILE A 7 20.64 -4.41 6.34
CA ILE A 7 19.96 -3.60 7.36
C ILE A 7 19.88 -2.12 6.94
N GLN A 8 20.95 -1.58 6.34
CA GLN A 8 20.93 -0.25 5.74
C GLN A 8 19.87 -0.17 4.62
N ALA A 9 19.82 -1.15 3.72
CA ALA A 9 18.84 -1.20 2.65
C ALA A 9 17.40 -1.28 3.17
N ILE A 10 17.15 -2.08 4.22
CA ILE A 10 15.86 -2.14 4.92
C ILE A 10 15.48 -0.76 5.45
N PHE A 11 16.42 -0.06 6.10
CA PHE A 11 16.16 1.25 6.66
C PHE A 11 15.81 2.29 5.59
N GLU A 12 16.57 2.35 4.49
CA GLU A 12 16.26 3.27 3.39
C GLU A 12 14.95 2.90 2.68
N THR A 13 14.69 1.61 2.47
CA THR A 13 13.42 1.13 1.89
C THR A 13 12.24 1.55 2.76
N THR A 14 12.33 1.40 4.08
CA THR A 14 11.27 1.84 5.01
C THR A 14 11.06 3.36 4.99
N LYS A 15 12.11 4.16 4.81
CA LYS A 15 11.97 5.61 4.61
C LYS A 15 11.23 5.93 3.31
N GLU A 16 11.62 5.30 2.20
CA GLU A 16 10.97 5.50 0.90
C GLU A 16 9.51 5.04 0.92
N MET A 17 9.21 3.94 1.63
CA MET A 17 7.85 3.48 1.86
C MET A 17 7.00 4.54 2.56
N ASN A 18 7.51 5.18 3.60
CA ASN A 18 6.78 6.24 4.29
C ASN A 18 6.52 7.45 3.38
N GLU A 19 7.52 7.88 2.60
CA GLU A 19 7.36 8.97 1.65
C GLU A 19 6.33 8.64 0.55
N THR A 20 6.41 7.45 -0.04
CA THR A 20 5.47 7.01 -1.09
C THR A 20 4.05 6.90 -0.57
N LEU A 21 3.88 6.47 0.68
CA LEU A 21 2.58 6.44 1.36
C LEU A 21 2.02 7.85 1.61
N ILE A 22 2.86 8.81 2.02
CA ILE A 22 2.45 10.22 2.21
C ILE A 22 1.98 10.84 0.89
N HIS A 23 2.67 10.53 -0.21
CA HIS A 23 2.33 11.05 -1.54
C HIS A 23 1.23 10.25 -2.26
N GLY A 24 0.69 9.19 -1.63
CA GLY A 24 -0.37 8.35 -2.21
C GLY A 24 0.07 7.52 -3.42
N ASN A 25 1.38 7.28 -3.59
CA ASN A 25 1.89 6.41 -4.64
C ASN A 25 1.87 4.94 -4.18
N PHE A 26 0.67 4.34 -4.21
CA PHE A 26 0.44 3.00 -3.70
C PHE A 26 1.11 1.89 -4.53
N GLU A 27 1.28 2.09 -5.83
CA GLU A 27 1.98 1.14 -6.71
C GLU A 27 3.46 1.03 -6.31
N ARG A 28 4.15 2.17 -6.17
CA ARG A 28 5.53 2.17 -5.69
C ARG A 28 5.65 1.64 -4.27
N PHE A 29 4.66 1.92 -3.41
CA PHE A 29 4.64 1.40 -2.05
C PHE A 29 4.59 -0.14 -2.01
N GLU A 30 3.82 -0.76 -2.90
CA GLU A 30 3.76 -2.23 -3.05
C GLU A 30 5.09 -2.83 -3.51
N ASP A 31 5.75 -2.21 -4.49
CA ASP A 31 7.09 -2.64 -4.93
C ASP A 31 8.11 -2.61 -3.77
N LEU A 32 8.08 -1.54 -2.98
CA LEU A 32 8.98 -1.37 -1.85
C LEU A 32 8.70 -2.37 -0.72
N LEU A 33 7.43 -2.70 -0.47
CA LEU A 33 7.05 -3.76 0.46
C LEU A 33 7.66 -5.10 0.07
N ASN A 34 7.54 -5.47 -1.21
CA ASN A 34 8.10 -6.71 -1.74
C ASN A 34 9.63 -6.72 -1.63
N ASN A 35 10.28 -5.61 -1.97
CA ASN A 35 11.73 -5.47 -1.84
C ASN A 35 12.21 -5.59 -0.40
N ARG A 36 11.49 -4.97 0.55
CA ARG A 36 11.81 -5.06 1.98
C ARG A 36 11.65 -6.49 2.50
N ASP A 37 10.61 -7.20 2.09
CA ASP A 37 10.39 -8.60 2.47
C ASP A 37 11.54 -9.50 2.01
N VAL A 38 12.02 -9.32 0.78
CA VAL A 38 13.20 -10.04 0.26
C VAL A 38 14.43 -9.76 1.12
N LEU A 39 14.66 -8.50 1.52
CA LEU A 39 15.80 -8.15 2.38
C LEU A 39 15.67 -8.77 3.78
N MET A 40 14.48 -8.75 4.37
CA MET A 40 14.22 -9.38 5.68
C MET A 40 14.50 -10.89 5.64
N ARG A 41 14.05 -11.58 4.59
CA ARG A 41 14.34 -13.02 4.41
C ARG A 41 15.83 -13.32 4.29
N LYS A 42 16.60 -12.45 3.61
CA LYS A 42 18.07 -12.56 3.54
C LYS A 42 18.70 -12.42 4.93
N VAL A 43 18.26 -11.44 5.70
CA VAL A 43 18.72 -11.23 7.09
C VAL A 43 18.40 -12.45 7.95
N ASP A 44 17.18 -12.98 7.86
CA ASP A 44 16.78 -14.16 8.65
C ASP A 44 17.56 -15.42 8.27
N SER A 45 17.81 -15.64 6.97
CA SER A 45 18.62 -16.76 6.49
C SER A 45 20.05 -16.67 7.03
N TYR A 46 20.67 -15.49 6.93
CA TYR A 46 22.03 -15.28 7.42
C TYR A 46 22.16 -15.44 8.94
N LYS A 47 21.14 -15.03 9.71
CA LYS A 47 21.10 -15.24 11.16
C LYS A 47 20.98 -16.72 11.53
N ALA A 48 20.27 -17.51 10.74
CA ALA A 48 20.12 -18.94 10.98
C ALA A 48 21.44 -19.70 10.81
N ASP A 49 22.33 -19.22 9.94
CA ASP A 49 23.62 -19.84 9.64
C ASP A 49 24.74 -19.49 10.64
N ILE A 50 24.49 -18.54 11.57
CA ILE A 50 25.50 -18.04 12.51
C ILE A 50 25.05 -18.28 13.95
N PRO A 51 25.66 -19.26 14.66
CA PRO A 51 25.45 -19.44 16.09
C PRO A 51 25.75 -18.15 16.87
N ASP A 52 24.91 -17.85 17.86
CA ASP A 52 25.05 -16.68 18.73
C ASP A 52 25.14 -15.32 17.99
N PHE A 53 24.51 -15.22 16.81
CA PHE A 53 24.50 -13.98 16.05
C PHE A 53 24.03 -12.78 16.88
N THR A 54 24.80 -11.70 16.83
CA THR A 54 24.44 -10.42 17.43
C THR A 54 24.59 -9.28 16.42
N TYR A 55 23.60 -8.38 16.40
CA TYR A 55 23.68 -7.16 15.59
C TYR A 55 24.70 -6.19 16.17
N SER A 56 25.40 -5.49 15.27
CA SER A 56 26.18 -4.30 15.63
C SER A 56 25.27 -3.20 16.20
N GLN A 57 25.84 -2.27 16.96
CA GLN A 57 25.07 -1.15 17.52
C GLN A 57 24.42 -0.31 16.40
N LYS A 58 25.15 -0.07 15.30
CA LYS A 58 24.65 0.63 14.12
C LYS A 58 23.42 -0.06 13.53
N ALA A 59 23.48 -1.38 13.33
CA ALA A 59 22.35 -2.14 12.79
C ALA A 59 21.12 -2.08 13.73
N LYS A 60 21.34 -2.17 15.06
CA LYS A 60 20.27 -2.01 16.05
C LYS A 60 19.60 -0.64 15.95
N ASP A 61 20.38 0.42 15.83
CA ASP A 61 19.86 1.78 15.72
C ASP A 61 19.06 1.99 14.43
N GLN A 62 19.50 1.40 13.32
CA GLN A 62 18.78 1.45 12.04
C GLN A 62 17.45 0.71 12.08
N LEU A 63 17.44 -0.51 12.62
CA LEU A 63 16.22 -1.29 12.81
C LEU A 63 15.23 -0.56 13.75
N LYS A 64 15.73 0.06 14.82
CA LYS A 64 14.91 0.86 15.74
C LYS A 64 14.27 2.05 15.02
N LYS A 65 15.04 2.78 14.20
CA LYS A 65 14.51 3.91 13.41
C LYS A 65 13.49 3.44 12.37
N ALA A 66 13.74 2.34 11.67
CA ALA A 66 12.80 1.75 10.73
C ALA A 66 11.47 1.40 11.43
N PHE A 67 11.54 0.75 12.59
CA PHE A 67 10.36 0.41 13.38
C PHE A 67 9.54 1.64 13.79
N GLN A 68 10.21 2.73 14.20
CA GLN A 68 9.54 4.00 14.52
C GLN A 68 8.82 4.62 13.31
N ILE A 69 9.36 4.45 12.10
CA ILE A 69 8.71 4.89 10.86
C ILE A 69 7.47 4.02 10.57
N ASP A 70 7.59 2.71 10.71
CA ASP A 70 6.47 1.78 10.50
C ASP A 70 5.30 2.08 11.45
N GLN A 71 5.59 2.35 12.74
CA GLN A 71 4.56 2.73 13.71
C GLN A 71 3.78 4.00 13.30
N LYS A 72 4.48 4.98 12.73
CA LYS A 72 3.84 6.20 12.21
C LYS A 72 3.03 5.91 10.95
N SER A 73 3.56 5.07 10.07
CA SER A 73 2.93 4.68 8.80
C SER A 73 1.64 3.89 9.01
N GLN A 74 1.52 3.13 10.11
CA GLN A 74 0.36 2.31 10.40
C GLN A 74 -0.96 3.11 10.50
N ALA A 75 -0.92 4.29 11.14
CA ALA A 75 -2.10 5.15 11.24
C ALA A 75 -2.53 5.69 9.88
N LEU A 76 -1.55 6.06 9.03
CA LEU A 76 -1.79 6.55 7.68
C LEU A 76 -2.34 5.45 6.76
N LEU A 77 -1.78 4.24 6.81
CA LEU A 77 -2.29 3.08 6.08
C LEU A 77 -3.74 2.78 6.45
N LYS A 78 -4.04 2.76 7.75
CA LYS A 78 -5.41 2.52 8.23
C LYS A 78 -6.38 3.56 7.68
N LYS A 79 -6.00 4.85 7.74
CA LYS A 79 -6.80 5.95 7.19
C LYS A 79 -7.06 5.74 5.68
N ASN A 80 -6.00 5.48 4.91
CA ASN A 80 -6.10 5.29 3.45
C ASN A 80 -6.99 4.09 3.08
N ILE A 81 -6.90 2.98 3.82
CA ILE A 81 -7.76 1.80 3.64
C ILE A 81 -9.23 2.14 3.92
N ASP A 82 -9.49 2.88 5.00
CA ASP A 82 -10.86 3.23 5.38
C ASP A 82 -11.49 4.22 4.37
N GLU A 83 -10.71 5.17 3.83
CA GLU A 83 -11.14 6.06 2.73
C GLU A 83 -11.41 5.30 1.42
N ALA A 84 -10.58 4.31 1.09
CA ALA A 84 -10.79 3.45 -0.07
C ALA A 84 -12.10 2.65 0.05
N LYS A 85 -12.41 2.09 1.22
CA LYS A 85 -13.67 1.37 1.48
C LYS A 85 -14.91 2.26 1.26
N ILE A 86 -14.85 3.51 1.73
CA ILE A 86 -15.93 4.48 1.53
C ILE A 86 -16.13 4.74 0.03
N SER A 87 -15.02 4.96 -0.69
CA SER A 87 -15.05 5.22 -2.14
C SER A 87 -15.63 4.04 -2.93
N ILE A 88 -15.21 2.81 -2.61
CA ILE A 88 -15.76 1.59 -3.21
C ILE A 88 -17.27 1.48 -2.95
N THR A 89 -17.70 1.77 -1.72
CA THR A 89 -19.13 1.74 -1.35
C THR A 89 -19.93 2.75 -2.18
N ARG A 90 -19.39 3.96 -2.37
CA ARG A 90 -20.00 5.00 -3.20
C ARG A 90 -20.10 4.58 -4.67
N ILE A 91 -19.05 3.99 -5.23
CA ILE A 91 -19.03 3.47 -6.61
C ILE A 91 -20.11 2.41 -6.79
N LYS A 92 -20.24 1.46 -5.85
CA LYS A 92 -21.28 0.43 -5.88
C LYS A 92 -22.68 1.03 -5.89
N LYS A 93 -22.95 2.00 -5.01
CA LYS A 93 -24.23 2.72 -4.94
C LYS A 93 -24.54 3.47 -6.24
N ASN A 94 -23.55 4.18 -6.78
CA ASN A 94 -23.70 4.91 -8.05
C ASN A 94 -24.02 3.96 -9.21
N LYS A 95 -23.34 2.81 -9.29
CA LYS A 95 -23.60 1.78 -10.28
C LYS A 95 -25.04 1.24 -10.17
N GLN A 96 -25.50 0.96 -8.95
CA GLN A 96 -26.88 0.52 -8.70
C GLN A 96 -27.89 1.56 -9.17
N LEU A 97 -27.72 2.83 -8.78
CA LEU A 97 -28.60 3.92 -9.18
C LEU A 97 -28.60 4.12 -10.70
N SER A 98 -27.43 4.08 -11.35
CA SER A 98 -27.32 4.18 -12.81
C SER A 98 -28.08 3.08 -13.52
N ASN A 99 -27.99 1.83 -13.04
CA ASN A 99 -28.75 0.71 -13.59
C ASN A 99 -30.27 0.90 -13.44
N MET A 100 -30.72 1.41 -12.29
CA MET A 100 -32.15 1.71 -12.08
C MET A 100 -32.63 2.82 -13.03
N TYR A 101 -31.80 3.84 -13.26
CA TYR A 101 -32.12 4.97 -14.13
C TYR A 101 -32.05 4.62 -15.62
N GLN A 102 -31.29 3.59 -15.99
CA GLN A 102 -31.12 3.17 -17.38
C GLN A 102 -32.45 2.83 -18.05
N SER A 103 -33.39 2.21 -17.33
CA SER A 103 -34.74 1.91 -17.83
C SER A 103 -35.53 3.18 -18.13
N TYR A 104 -35.47 4.17 -17.23
CA TYR A 104 -36.12 5.47 -17.45
C TYR A 104 -35.53 6.20 -18.66
N ILE A 105 -34.20 6.28 -18.76
CA ILE A 105 -33.49 6.89 -19.90
C ILE A 105 -33.89 6.23 -21.22
N LYS A 106 -33.99 4.89 -21.26
CA LYS A 106 -34.42 4.17 -22.47
C LYS A 106 -35.85 4.55 -22.88
N GLN A 107 -36.77 4.63 -21.92
CA GLN A 107 -38.17 4.98 -22.19
C GLN A 107 -38.31 6.43 -22.66
N THR A 108 -37.66 7.38 -21.97
CA THR A 108 -37.74 8.80 -22.37
C THR A 108 -37.05 9.06 -23.71
N ASN A 109 -35.93 8.39 -24.01
CA ASN A 109 -35.29 8.50 -25.32
C ASN A 109 -36.14 7.87 -26.44
N GLY A 110 -36.88 6.80 -26.14
CA GLY A 110 -37.82 6.16 -27.08
C GLY A 110 -38.90 7.13 -27.60
N ILE A 111 -39.44 7.98 -26.73
CA ILE A 111 -40.45 9.00 -27.09
C ILE A 111 -39.96 9.91 -28.23
N PHE A 112 -38.69 10.31 -28.21
CA PHE A 112 -38.12 11.17 -29.26
C PHE A 112 -37.84 10.43 -30.57
N VAL A 113 -37.64 9.10 -30.51
CA VAL A 113 -37.45 8.25 -31.70
C VAL A 113 -38.80 8.00 -32.37
N ASP A 114 -39.84 7.73 -31.58
CA ASP A 114 -41.20 7.53 -32.08
C ASP A 114 -41.81 8.82 -32.64
N ALA A 115 -41.50 9.99 -32.06
CA ALA A 115 -41.96 11.29 -32.55
C ALA A 115 -41.41 11.71 -33.93
N LYS A 116 -40.42 10.98 -34.48
CA LYS A 116 -39.83 11.25 -35.80
C LYS A 116 -40.36 10.32 -36.92
N LYS A 117 -41.26 9.39 -36.60
CA LYS A 117 -41.95 8.54 -37.57
C LYS A 117 -43.33 9.10 -37.89
#